data_AF-A0A7C4HWM3-F1
#
_entry.id   AF-A0A7C4HWM3-F1
#
_cell.length_a   1.000
_cell.length_b   1.000
_cell.length_c   1.000
_cell.angle_alpha   90.00
_cell.angle_beta   90.00
_cell.angle_gamma   90.00
#
_symmetry.space_group_name_H-M   'P 1'
#
loop_
_entity.id
_entity.type
_entity.pdbx_description
1 polymer ?
#
loop_
_entity_poly.entity_id
_entity_poly.type
_entity_poly.pdbx_seq_one_letter_code
_entity_poly.pdbx_strand_id
1 'polypeptide(L)'
;MKGAIVFLSVFIIFLSSTLAYQDLPPGKALYQLLGVPEADYPVLGVPATLLVEAIFNGVVYGVIAWLIFTIAHEAHKRGRGK
;
A
#
# COMPACT_ATOMS: atom_id res chain seq x y z
N MET A 1 3.94 -17.05 6.74
CA MET A 1 4.77 -16.57 5.61
C MET A 1 3.96 -16.20 4.36
N LYS A 2 3.04 -17.04 3.86
CA LYS A 2 2.28 -16.76 2.62
C LYS A 2 1.58 -15.39 2.59
N GLY A 3 0.90 -14.99 3.67
CA GLY A 3 0.26 -13.67 3.75
C GLY A 3 1.25 -12.50 3.70
N ALA A 4 2.42 -12.63 4.32
CA ALA A 4 3.46 -11.59 4.27
C ALA A 4 4.00 -11.39 2.85
N ILE A 5 4.11 -12.47 2.07
CA ILE A 5 4.49 -12.39 0.65
C ILE A 5 3.42 -11.62 -0.14
N VAL A 6 2.13 -11.92 0.10
CA VAL A 6 1.02 -11.18 -0.55
C VAL A 6 1.08 -9.69 -0.21
N PHE A 7 1.25 -9.35 1.07
CA PHE A 7 1.42 -7.97 1.52
C PHE A 7 2.58 -7.29 0.76
N LEU A 8 3.77 -7.91 0.78
CA LEU A 8 4.98 -7.33 0.21
C LEU A 8 4.87 -7.15 -1.31
N SER A 9 4.29 -8.12 -2.02
CA SER A 9 4.05 -8.01 -3.46
C SER A 9 3.15 -6.83 -3.79
N VAL A 10 2.02 -6.70 -3.09
CA VAL A 10 1.07 -5.60 -3.31
C VAL A 10 1.68 -4.26 -2.91
N PHE A 11 2.42 -4.22 -1.80
CA PHE A 11 3.15 -3.03 -1.35
C PHE A 11 4.10 -2.52 -2.44
N ILE A 12 4.95 -3.38 -2.99
CA ILE A 12 5.93 -2.99 -4.03
C ILE A 12 5.22 -2.52 -5.31
N ILE A 13 4.14 -3.19 -5.70
CA ILE A 13 3.34 -2.80 -6.87
C ILE A 13 2.79 -1.40 -6.67
N PHE A 14 2.06 -1.14 -5.59
CA PHE A 14 1.42 0.15 -5.37
C PHE A 14 2.42 1.27 -5.07
N LEU A 15 3.54 0.97 -4.41
CA LEU A 15 4.64 1.92 -4.25
C LEU A 15 5.15 2.37 -5.62
N SER A 16 5.51 1.41 -6.48
CA SER A 16 6.02 1.71 -7.83
C SER A 16 4.97 2.41 -8.70
N SER A 17 3.72 1.97 -8.62
CA SER A 17 2.60 2.60 -9.34
C SER A 17 2.35 4.03 -8.90
N THR A 18 2.45 4.35 -7.60
CA THR A 18 2.25 5.74 -7.13
C THR A 18 3.37 6.65 -7.59
N LEU A 19 4.61 6.16 -7.65
CA LEU A 19 5.73 6.92 -8.21
C LEU A 19 5.53 7.26 -9.70
N ALA A 20 4.86 6.38 -10.46
CA ALA A 20 4.50 6.62 -11.85
C ALA A 20 3.20 7.45 -12.02
N TYR A 21 2.25 7.30 -11.09
CA TYR A 21 0.93 7.93 -11.10
C TYR A 21 0.63 8.56 -9.73
N GLN A 22 0.96 9.84 -9.60
CA GLN A 22 1.02 10.54 -8.31
C GLN A 22 -0.36 10.72 -7.64
N ASP A 23 -1.45 10.75 -8.42
CA ASP A 23 -2.80 10.95 -7.91
C ASP A 23 -3.50 9.66 -7.46
N LEU A 24 -2.76 8.57 -7.28
CA LEU A 24 -3.32 7.29 -6.86
C LEU A 24 -3.82 7.41 -5.39
N PRO A 25 -5.13 7.22 -5.10
CA PRO A 25 -5.64 7.28 -3.74
C PRO A 25 -5.21 6.03 -2.95
N PRO A 26 -5.26 6.02 -1.60
CA PRO A 26 -5.67 7.11 -0.72
C PRO A 26 -4.52 8.01 -0.25
N GLY A 27 -3.28 7.82 -0.69
CA GLY A 27 -2.07 8.44 -0.12
C GLY A 27 -2.17 9.96 -0.07
N LYS A 28 -2.42 10.60 -1.21
CA LYS A 28 -2.65 12.05 -1.31
C LYS A 28 -3.82 12.53 -0.46
N ALA A 29 -4.93 11.77 -0.44
CA ALA A 29 -6.11 12.11 0.36
C ALA A 29 -5.80 12.06 1.86
N LEU A 30 -5.02 11.08 2.33
CA LEU A 30 -4.58 10.97 3.71
C LEU A 30 -3.60 12.09 4.08
N TYR A 31 -2.66 12.41 3.18
CA TYR A 31 -1.71 13.49 3.40
C TYR A 31 -2.41 14.84 3.59
N GLN A 32 -3.38 15.14 2.71
CA GLN A 32 -4.22 16.34 2.79
C GLN A 32 -5.12 16.34 4.03
N LEU A 33 -5.71 15.19 4.38
CA LEU A 33 -6.54 15.05 5.57
C LEU A 33 -5.76 15.34 6.86
N LEU A 34 -4.50 14.94 6.91
CA LEU A 34 -3.62 15.19 8.06
C LEU A 34 -3.10 16.64 8.11
N GLY A 35 -3.27 17.43 7.04
CA GLY A 35 -2.85 18.83 6.98
C GLY A 35 -1.33 19.01 7.12
N VAL A 36 -0.55 17.98 6.74
CA VAL A 36 0.92 18.03 6.84
C VAL A 36 1.44 18.97 5.74
N PRO A 37 2.41 19.87 6.03
CA PRO A 37 3.02 20.70 5.01
C PRO A 37 3.72 19.86 3.94
N GLU A 38 3.43 20.12 2.67
CA GLU A 38 4.11 19.47 1.56
C GLU A 38 5.60 19.81 1.56
N ALA A 39 6.42 18.79 1.28
CA ALA A 39 7.86 18.86 1.20
C ALA A 39 8.35 18.39 -0.17
N ASP A 40 8.96 19.30 -0.92
CA ASP A 40 9.47 19.09 -2.27
C ASP A 40 10.97 18.78 -2.33
N TYR A 41 11.67 18.80 -1.18
CA TYR A 41 13.08 18.45 -1.14
C TYR A 41 13.28 17.01 -1.66
N PRO A 42 14.27 16.79 -2.54
CA PRO A 42 14.44 15.51 -3.20
C PRO A 42 15.08 14.49 -2.25
N VAL A 43 14.53 13.28 -2.21
CA VAL A 43 15.13 12.10 -1.59
C VAL A 43 15.35 11.09 -2.72
N LEU A 44 16.62 10.80 -3.02
CA LEU A 44 17.00 9.98 -4.18
C LEU A 44 16.41 10.48 -5.52
N GLY A 45 16.20 11.80 -5.63
CA GLY A 45 15.63 12.44 -6.84
C GLY A 45 14.10 12.46 -6.90
N VAL A 46 13.40 11.96 -5.88
CA VAL A 46 11.93 11.96 -5.78
C VAL A 46 11.49 12.96 -4.70
N PRO A 47 10.45 13.79 -4.93
CA PRO A 47 9.92 14.68 -3.90
C PRO A 47 9.51 13.91 -2.63
N ALA A 48 9.85 14.46 -1.45
CA ALA A 48 9.58 13.79 -0.18
C ALA A 48 8.08 13.51 0.04
N THR A 49 7.20 14.44 -0.28
CA THR A 49 5.73 14.23 -0.22
C THR A 49 5.31 13.01 -1.04
N LEU A 50 5.78 12.91 -2.29
CA LEU A 50 5.41 11.83 -3.19
C LEU A 50 5.86 10.46 -2.66
N LEU A 51 7.05 10.38 -2.05
CA LEU A 51 7.50 9.14 -1.41
C LEU A 51 6.62 8.73 -0.25
N VAL A 52 6.21 9.69 0.58
CA VAL A 52 5.32 9.44 1.72
C VAL A 52 3.95 8.96 1.23
N GLU A 53 3.38 9.62 0.22
CA GLU A 53 2.12 9.21 -0.42
C GLU A 53 2.21 7.79 -1.01
N ALA A 54 3.31 7.47 -1.70
CA ALA A 54 3.57 6.15 -2.27
C ALA A 54 3.67 5.06 -1.19
N ILE A 55 4.31 5.35 -0.05
CA ILE A 55 4.37 4.45 1.09
C ILE A 55 2.97 4.24 1.68
N PHE A 56 2.19 5.31 1.86
CA PHE A 56 0.81 5.18 2.36
C PHE A 56 -0.05 4.29 1.45
N ASN A 57 0.01 4.50 0.13
CA ASN A 57 -0.68 3.64 -0.83
C ASN A 57 -0.23 2.19 -0.71
N GLY A 58 1.08 1.94 -0.73
CA GLY A 58 1.64 0.60 -0.59
C GLY A 58 1.16 -0.11 0.68
N VAL A 59 1.17 0.59 1.82
CA VAL A 59 0.72 0.03 3.10
C VAL A 59 -0.78 -0.25 3.08
N VAL A 60 -1.61 0.71 2.66
CA VAL A 60 -3.07 0.54 2.71
C VAL A 60 -3.52 -0.61 1.81
N TYR A 61 -3.08 -0.62 0.55
CA TYR A 61 -3.43 -1.71 -0.37
C TYR A 61 -2.81 -3.04 0.04
N GLY A 62 -1.58 -3.03 0.55
CA GLY A 62 -0.93 -4.22 1.10
C GLY A 62 -1.75 -4.84 2.23
N VAL A 63 -2.20 -4.03 3.20
CA VAL A 63 -3.05 -4.49 4.31
C VAL A 63 -4.37 -5.03 3.80
N ILE A 64 -5.05 -4.32 2.90
CA ILE A 64 -6.33 -4.78 2.33
C ILE A 64 -6.17 -6.14 1.65
N ALA A 65 -5.19 -6.28 0.76
CA ALA A 65 -4.96 -7.53 0.04
C ALA A 65 -4.56 -8.68 0.97
N TRP A 66 -3.73 -8.39 1.97
CA TRP A 66 -3.34 -9.37 2.98
C TRP A 66 -4.54 -9.85 3.82
N LEU A 67 -5.43 -8.94 4.22
CA LEU A 67 -6.65 -9.29 4.96
C LEU A 67 -7.56 -10.18 4.10
N ILE A 68 -7.80 -9.79 2.84
CA ILE A 68 -8.60 -10.59 1.89
C ILE A 68 -7.99 -11.98 1.75
N PHE A 69 -6.69 -12.08 1.50
CA PHE A 69 -5.98 -13.35 1.39
C PHE A 69 -6.14 -14.21 2.65
N THR A 70 -5.97 -13.60 3.82
CA THR A 70 -6.04 -14.31 5.10
C THR A 70 -7.42 -14.90 5.34
N ILE A 71 -8.48 -14.12 5.08
CA ILE A 71 -9.87 -14.57 5.23
C ILE A 71 -10.19 -15.67 4.21
N ALA A 72 -9.84 -15.46 2.93
CA ALA A 72 -10.09 -16.45 1.87
C ALA A 72 -9.33 -17.76 2.10
N HIS A 73 -8.08 -17.69 2.58
CA HIS A 73 -7.26 -18.86 2.87
C HIS A 73 -7.84 -19.68 4.02
N GLU A 74 -8.29 -19.03 5.10
CA GLU A 74 -8.92 -19.70 6.24
C GLU A 74 -10.27 -20.32 5.86
N ALA A 75 -11.09 -19.62 5.09
CA ALA A 75 -12.36 -20.14 4.57
C ALA A 75 -12.15 -21.40 3.70
N HIS A 76 -11.18 -21.36 2.79
CA HIS A 76 -10.83 -22.50 1.94
C HIS A 76 -10.29 -23.69 2.74
N LYS A 77 -9.51 -23.45 3.79
CA LYS A 77 -8.97 -24.52 4.65
C LYS A 77 -10.10 -25.23 5.40
N ARG A 78 -11.08 -24.48 5.93
CA ARG A 78 -12.25 -25.04 6.64
C ARG A 78 -13.15 -25.87 5.72
N GLY A 79 -13.31 -25.48 4.46
CA GLY A 79 -14.12 -26.22 3.48
C GLY A 79 -13.54 -27.59 3.08
N ARG A 80 -12.23 -27.80 3.22
CA ARG A 80 -11.57 -29.10 2.92
C ARG A 80 -11.53 -30.07 4.12
N GLY A 81 -11.93 -29.63 5.30
CA GLY A 81 -11.97 -30.45 6.53
C GLY A 81 -13.34 -31.06 6.83
N LYS A 82 -14.30 -30.89 5.92
CA LYS A 82 -15.57 -31.64 5.85
C LYS A 82 -15.48 -32.62 4.69
#